data_AF-A0A1C7N6R3-F1
#
_entry.id   AF-A0A1C7N6R3-F1
#
_cell.length_a   1.000
_cell.length_b   1.000
_cell.length_c   1.000
_cell.angle_alpha   90.00
_cell.angle_beta   90.00
_cell.angle_gamma   90.00
#
_symmetry.space_group_name_H-M   'P 1'
#
loop_
_entity.id
_entity.type
_entity.pdbx_description
1 polymer ?
#
loop_
_entity_poly.entity_id
_entity_poly.type
_entity_poly.pdbx_seq_one_letter_code
_entity_poly.pdbx_strand_id
1 'polypeptide(L)'
;MAQVESDYVKLISGDGFEFVIHREAAIRSGTIKNMLCGPVQFRESVDNEITFRDIKGAILEIVCRYLYYKWQYEGSTTEIPEFKVEPEAVLETLMTADFLEC
;
A
#
# COMPACT_ATOMS: atom_id res chain seq x y z
N MET A 1 -8.90 -22.89 13.66
CA MET A 1 -9.98 -22.23 12.89
C MET A 1 -9.28 -21.37 11.86
N ALA A 2 -9.47 -21.65 10.56
CA ALA A 2 -8.85 -20.84 9.52
C ALA A 2 -9.51 -19.46 9.54
N GLN A 3 -8.75 -18.44 9.89
CA GLN A 3 -9.19 -17.06 9.82
C GLN A 3 -9.37 -16.76 8.33
N VAL A 4 -10.60 -16.44 7.91
CA VAL A 4 -10.87 -16.03 6.53
C VAL A 4 -10.15 -14.70 6.36
N GLU A 5 -8.98 -14.72 5.71
CA GLU A 5 -8.28 -13.50 5.34
C GLU A 5 -9.21 -12.69 4.42
N SER A 6 -9.38 -11.41 4.71
CA SER A 6 -10.13 -10.50 3.85
C SER A 6 -9.36 -10.28 2.55
N ASP A 7 -10.05 -10.33 1.41
CA ASP A 7 -9.47 -10.02 0.09
C ASP A 7 -9.01 -8.56 -0.02
N TYR A 8 -9.48 -7.71 0.90
CA TYR A 8 -9.22 -6.27 0.93
C TYR A 8 -8.65 -5.81 2.26
N VAL A 9 -7.83 -4.78 2.19
CA VAL A 9 -7.29 -4.04 3.34
C VAL A 9 -7.62 -2.57 3.21
N LYS A 10 -7.79 -1.90 4.35
CA LYS A 10 -8.03 -0.46 4.41
C LYS A 10 -6.76 0.26 4.85
N LEU A 11 -6.30 1.21 4.04
CA LEU A 11 -5.20 2.10 4.35
C LEU A 11 -5.76 3.49 4.66
N ILE A 12 -5.43 4.04 5.81
CA ILE A 12 -5.97 5.32 6.30
C ILE A 12 -4.83 6.33 6.36
N SER A 13 -4.98 7.47 5.69
CA SER A 13 -3.99 8.54 5.71
C SER A 13 -4.10 9.43 6.96
N GLY A 14 -3.08 10.23 7.23
CA GLY A 14 -3.01 11.11 8.40
C GLY A 14 -4.04 12.24 8.40
N ASP A 15 -4.54 12.60 7.22
CA ASP A 15 -5.64 13.54 6.98
C ASP A 15 -7.01 12.86 6.86
N GLY A 16 -7.10 11.55 7.13
CA GLY A 16 -8.36 10.82 7.33
C GLY A 16 -9.01 10.26 6.06
N PHE A 17 -8.30 10.19 4.93
CA PHE A 17 -8.80 9.49 3.75
C PHE A 17 -8.63 7.98 3.91
N GLU A 18 -9.66 7.23 3.52
CA GLU A 18 -9.68 5.76 3.57
C GLU A 18 -9.56 5.18 2.16
N PHE A 19 -8.56 4.32 1.96
CA PHE A 19 -8.32 3.62 0.70
C PHE A 19 -8.49 2.13 0.91
N VAL A 20 -9.50 1.53 0.25
CA VAL A 20 -9.73 0.09 0.29
C VAL A 20 -9.11 -0.53 -0.95
N ILE A 21 -8.08 -1.36 -0.77
CA ILE A 21 -7.33 -1.99 -1.86
C ILE A 21 -7.25 -3.50 -1.69
N HIS A 22 -7.01 -4.22 -2.79
CA HIS A 22 -6.78 -5.66 -2.75
C HIS A 22 -5.55 -5.96 -1.91
N ARG A 23 -5.67 -6.96 -1.04
CA ARG A 23 -4.59 -7.41 -0.18
C ARG A 23 -3.36 -7.82 -0.99
N GLU A 24 -3.57 -8.49 -2.13
CA GLU A 24 -2.49 -8.89 -3.05
C GLU A 24 -1.67 -7.73 -3.62
N ALA A 25 -2.32 -6.58 -3.86
CA ALA A 25 -1.62 -5.36 -4.21
C ALA A 25 -0.90 -4.77 -2.99
N ALA A 26 -1.56 -4.73 -1.84
CA ALA A 26 -1.04 -4.15 -0.61
C ALA A 26 0.27 -4.81 -0.15
N ILE A 27 0.36 -6.15 -0.24
CA ILE A 27 1.55 -6.91 0.18
C ILE A 27 2.77 -6.73 -0.74
N ARG A 28 2.66 -5.93 -1.83
CA ARG A 28 3.81 -5.51 -2.64
C ARG A 28 4.67 -4.44 -1.96
N SER A 29 4.18 -3.87 -0.86
CA SER A 29 4.95 -3.13 0.13
C SER A 29 5.45 -4.09 1.21
N GLY A 30 6.76 -4.10 1.47
CA GLY A 30 7.37 -4.89 2.54
C GLY A 30 6.83 -4.49 3.92
N THR A 31 6.74 -3.19 4.17
CA THR A 31 6.20 -2.62 5.42
C THR A 31 4.74 -3.01 5.65
N ILE A 32 3.86 -2.85 4.65
CA ILE A 32 2.44 -3.22 4.77
C ILE A 32 2.29 -4.73 4.97
N LYS A 33 3.06 -5.53 4.23
CA LYS A 33 3.08 -6.99 4.41
C LYS A 33 3.47 -7.38 5.84
N ASN A 34 4.48 -6.73 6.41
CA ASN A 34 4.92 -7.00 7.78
C ASN A 34 3.88 -6.59 8.83
N MET A 35 3.12 -5.51 8.59
CA MET A 35 2.02 -5.08 9.46
C MET A 35 0.83 -6.06 9.42
N LEU A 36 0.52 -6.62 8.25
CA LEU A 36 -0.59 -7.56 8.07
C LEU A 36 -0.25 -9.00 8.48
N CYS A 37 0.96 -9.45 8.18
CA CYS A 37 1.38 -10.85 8.28
C CYS A 37 2.45 -11.10 9.36
N GLY A 38 2.77 -10.09 10.18
CA GLY A 38 3.80 -10.18 11.20
C GLY A 38 3.53 -11.27 12.26
N PRO A 39 4.57 -11.88 12.85
CA PRO A 39 4.42 -12.93 13.86
C PRO A 39 3.81 -12.42 15.18
N VAL A 40 3.85 -11.11 15.39
CA VAL A 40 3.17 -10.42 16.48
C VAL A 40 1.79 -10.01 15.95
N GLN A 41 0.72 -10.54 16.54
CA GLN A 41 -0.64 -10.09 16.25
C GLN A 41 -0.79 -8.62 16.68
N PHE A 42 -0.53 -7.71 15.76
CA PHE A 42 -0.90 -6.30 15.91
C PHE A 42 -2.41 -6.16 15.66
N ARG A 43 -3.05 -5.16 16.28
CA ARG A 43 -4.49 -4.88 16.05
C ARG A 43 -4.82 -4.72 14.56
N GLU A 44 -3.88 -4.20 13.79
CA GLU A 44 -4.01 -4.01 12.33
C GLU A 44 -4.24 -5.33 11.56
N SER A 45 -3.65 -6.44 12.01
CA SER A 45 -3.88 -7.78 11.43
C SER A 45 -5.26 -8.38 11.73
N VAL A 46 -5.91 -7.90 12.81
CA VAL A 46 -7.24 -8.35 13.21
C VAL A 46 -8.32 -7.55 12.48
N ASP A 47 -8.10 -6.24 12.34
CA ASP A 47 -9.08 -5.32 11.75
C ASP A 47 -8.91 -5.17 10.22
N ASN A 48 -7.80 -5.63 9.63
CA ASN A 48 -7.40 -5.38 8.23
C ASN A 48 -7.31 -3.88 7.87
N GLU A 49 -7.03 -3.05 8.86
CA GLU A 49 -6.91 -1.60 8.73
C GLU A 49 -5.51 -1.14 9.19
N ILE A 50 -4.85 -0.30 8.39
CA ILE A 50 -3.56 0.29 8.70
C ILE A 50 -3.70 1.81 8.65
N THR A 51 -3.24 2.49 9.70
CA THR A 51 -3.28 3.96 9.77
C THR A 51 -1.89 4.57 9.68
N PHE A 52 -1.68 5.41 8.66
CA PHE A 52 -0.46 6.16 8.43
C PHE A 52 -0.60 7.60 8.86
N ARG A 53 -0.20 7.92 10.09
CA ARG A 53 -0.39 9.27 10.67
C ARG A 53 0.41 10.36 9.96
N ASP A 54 1.53 10.00 9.35
CA ASP A 54 2.48 10.95 8.75
C ASP A 54 2.39 11.01 7.22
N ILE A 55 1.49 10.23 6.60
CA ILE A 55 1.30 10.19 5.14
C ILE A 55 -0.01 10.89 4.78
N LYS A 56 0.05 11.90 3.91
CA LYS A 56 -1.15 12.60 3.39
C LYS A 56 -1.93 11.73 2.41
N GLY A 57 -3.23 11.94 2.30
CA GLY A 57 -4.13 11.20 1.41
C GLY A 57 -3.69 11.27 -0.05
N ALA A 58 -3.29 12.46 -0.53
CA ALA A 58 -2.81 12.64 -1.90
C ALA A 58 -1.58 11.78 -2.24
N ILE A 59 -0.70 11.53 -1.26
CA ILE A 59 0.49 10.70 -1.45
C ILE A 59 0.12 9.22 -1.32
N LEU A 60 -0.73 8.89 -0.35
CA LEU A 60 -1.22 7.53 -0.16
C LEU A 60 -2.00 7.02 -1.38
N GLU A 61 -2.73 7.89 -2.08
CA GLU A 61 -3.40 7.58 -3.34
C GLU A 61 -2.39 7.16 -4.43
N ILE A 62 -1.29 7.91 -4.59
CA ILE A 62 -0.22 7.61 -5.54
C ILE A 62 0.41 6.26 -5.21
N VAL A 63 0.68 6.01 -3.93
CA VAL A 63 1.18 4.71 -3.45
C VAL A 63 0.20 3.60 -3.79
N CYS A 64 -1.10 3.76 -3.51
CA CYS A 64 -2.11 2.75 -3.83
C CYS A 64 -2.13 2.42 -5.33
N ARG A 65 -2.09 3.43 -6.19
CA ARG A 65 -1.98 3.26 -7.65
C ARG A 65 -0.72 2.50 -8.04
N TYR A 66 0.42 2.84 -7.42
CA TYR A 66 1.68 2.17 -7.68
C TYR A 66 1.67 0.70 -7.25
N LEU A 67 1.03 0.37 -6.11
CA LEU A 67 0.90 -1.02 -5.66
C LEU A 67 0.11 -1.88 -6.64
N TYR A 68 -0.97 -1.35 -7.23
CA TYR A 68 -1.68 -2.04 -8.31
C TYR A 68 -0.85 -2.14 -9.59
N TYR A 69 -0.16 -1.07 -9.96
CA TYR A 69 0.74 -1.07 -11.11
C TYR A 69 1.82 -2.16 -10.96
N LYS A 70 2.46 -2.22 -9.78
CA LYS A 70 3.45 -3.25 -9.45
C LYS A 70 2.83 -4.64 -9.50
N TRP A 71 1.65 -4.84 -8.89
CA TRP A 71 0.96 -6.14 -8.94
C TRP A 71 0.62 -6.59 -10.37
N GLN A 72 0.18 -5.66 -11.22
CA GLN A 72 -0.20 -5.94 -12.60
C GLN A 72 1.01 -6.27 -13.50
N TYR A 73 2.15 -5.60 -13.29
CA TYR A 73 3.30 -5.69 -14.19
C TYR A 73 4.48 -6.49 -13.63
N GLU A 74 4.44 -6.91 -12.37
CA GLU A 74 5.46 -7.77 -11.78
C GLU A 74 5.54 -9.11 -12.54
N GLY A 75 6.72 -9.41 -13.08
CA GLY A 75 6.96 -10.61 -13.88
C GLY A 75 6.35 -10.56 -15.29
N SER A 76 5.79 -9.42 -15.73
CA SER A 76 5.27 -9.29 -17.09
C SER A 76 6.40 -9.26 -18.13
N THR A 77 6.16 -9.92 -19.26
CA THR A 77 7.01 -9.88 -20.45
C THR A 77 6.49 -8.94 -21.53
N THR A 78 5.37 -8.26 -21.26
CA THR A 78 4.78 -7.26 -22.16
C THR A 78 5.42 -5.90 -22.00
N GLU A 79 5.10 -4.97 -22.90
CA GLU A 79 5.43 -3.57 -22.70
C GLU A 79 4.81 -3.05 -21.40
N ILE A 80 5.63 -2.41 -20.58
CA ILE A 80 5.26 -1.85 -19.28
C ILE A 80 5.05 -0.34 -19.47
N PRO A 81 3.85 0.20 -19.22
CA PRO A 81 3.58 1.62 -19.41
C PRO A 81 4.29 2.47 -18.36
N GLU A 82 4.56 3.73 -18.68
CA GLU A 82 5.17 4.66 -17.74
C GLU A 82 4.23 4.99 -16.57
N PHE A 83 4.72 4.85 -15.33
CA PHE A 83 4.02 5.32 -14.13
C PHE A 83 4.33 6.79 -13.86
N LYS A 84 3.37 7.66 -14.15
CA LYS A 84 3.53 9.12 -14.02
C LYS A 84 3.17 9.60 -12.62
N VAL A 85 4.06 10.44 -12.06
CA VAL A 85 3.88 11.18 -10.82
C VAL A 85 4.09 12.65 -11.10
N GLU A 86 3.17 13.51 -10.63
CA GLU A 86 3.28 14.96 -10.82
C GLU A 86 4.52 15.51 -10.12
N PRO A 87 5.28 16.43 -10.73
CA PRO A 87 6.53 16.96 -10.18
C PRO A 87 6.42 17.45 -8.73
N GLU A 88 5.27 18.03 -8.37
CA GLU A 88 4.98 18.57 -7.04
C GLU A 88 4.88 17.47 -5.97
N ALA A 89 4.54 16.24 -6.34
CA ALA A 89 4.37 15.11 -5.44
C ALA A 89 5.58 14.16 -5.40
N VAL A 90 6.56 14.31 -6.30
CA VAL A 90 7.68 13.36 -6.48
C VAL A 90 8.48 13.15 -5.19
N LEU A 91 8.88 14.23 -4.52
CA LEU A 91 9.76 14.12 -3.34
C LEU A 91 9.06 13.41 -2.18
N GLU A 92 7.81 13.77 -1.90
CA GLU A 92 7.03 13.17 -0.80
C GLU A 92 6.67 11.72 -1.12
N THR A 93 6.35 11.42 -2.39
CA THR A 93 6.13 10.05 -2.88
C THR A 93 7.38 9.19 -2.73
N LEU A 94 8.56 9.72 -3.06
CA LEU A 94 9.83 8.99 -2.94
C LEU A 94 10.15 8.63 -1.49
N MET A 95 10.02 9.58 -0.57
CA MET A 95 10.24 9.32 0.87
C MET A 95 9.24 8.28 1.41
N THR A 96 8.00 8.36 0.96
CA THR A 96 6.95 7.41 1.36
C THR A 96 7.21 6.02 0.79
N ALA A 97 7.65 5.92 -0.46
CA ALA A 97 7.97 4.65 -1.10
C ALA A 97 9.15 3.94 -0.42
N ASP A 98 10.18 4.70 -0.02
CA ASP A 98 11.31 4.18 0.77
C ASP A 98 10.84 3.62 2.12
N PHE A 99 10.02 4.37 2.86
CA PHE A 99 9.43 3.91 4.12
C PHE A 99 8.55 2.67 3.97
N LEU A 100 7.78 2.58 2.88
CA LEU A 100 6.88 1.46 2.62
C LEU A 100 7.57 0.27 1.94
N GLU A 101 8.85 0.37 1.60
CA GLU A 101 9.61 -0.68 0.90
C GLU A 101 8.88 -1.16 -0.37
N CYS A 102 8.41 -0.25 -1.23
CA CYS A 102 7.63 -0.59 -2.42
C CYS A 102 8.18 -0.04 -3.74
#